data_AF-A0AAU8YZS6-F1
#
_entry.id   AF-A0AAU8YZS6-F1
#
_cell.length_a   1.000
_cell.length_b   1.000
_cell.length_c   1.000
_cell.angle_alpha   90.00
_cell.angle_beta   90.00
_cell.angle_gamma   90.00
#
_symmetry.space_group_name_H-M   'P 1'
#
loop_
_entity.id
_entity.type
_entity.pdbx_description
1 polymer ?
#
loop_
_entity_poly.entity_id
_entity_poly.type
_entity_poly.pdbx_seq_one_letter_code
_entity_poly.pdbx_strand_id
1 'polypeptide(L)'
;MNWYGSAIGIGWFFIIGALHPVVIKVEYYFGKKMCAAFLLLGIDCNAVSLAVDHIVISVLLAFLGFSLFLSIGKLRQQEERVKKGWFPKNPKKK
;
A
#
# COMPACT_ATOMS: atom_id res chain seq x y z
N MET A 1 7.54 22.53 21.77
CA MET A 1 7.10 21.12 21.84
C MET A 1 7.29 20.48 20.47
N ASN A 2 7.81 19.27 20.41
CA ASN A 2 8.11 18.59 19.15
C ASN A 2 6.86 17.83 18.64
N TRP A 3 6.09 18.48 17.76
CA TRP A 3 4.82 17.96 17.23
C TRP A 3 5.00 16.97 16.06
N TYR A 4 6.23 16.83 15.56
CA TYR A 4 6.52 16.01 14.38
C TYR A 4 6.19 14.53 14.61
N GLY A 5 6.47 13.99 15.81
CA GLY A 5 6.16 12.60 16.14
C GLY A 5 4.66 12.30 16.07
N SER A 6 3.83 13.17 16.66
CA SER A 6 2.38 13.02 16.60
C SER A 6 1.84 13.19 15.17
N ALA A 7 2.35 14.15 14.41
CA ALA A 7 1.94 14.37 13.02
C ALA A 7 2.27 13.18 12.12
N ILE A 8 3.48 12.62 12.23
CA ILE A 8 3.91 11.44 11.48
C ILE A 8 3.09 10.21 11.89
N GLY A 9 2.85 10.02 13.20
CA GLY A 9 2.07 8.89 13.69
C GLY A 9 0.63 8.89 13.18
N ILE A 10 -0.03 10.05 13.19
CA ILE A 10 -1.39 10.20 12.65
C ILE A 10 -1.37 9.94 11.13
N GLY A 11 -0.45 10.56 10.40
CA GLY A 11 -0.33 10.35 8.95
C GLY A 11 -0.11 8.88 8.57
N TRP A 12 0.75 8.19 9.30
CA TRP A 12 1.01 6.76 9.12
C TRP A 12 -0.22 5.89 9.33
N PHE A 13 -0.99 6.15 10.39
CA PHE A 13 -2.22 5.42 10.68
C PHE A 13 -3.22 5.53 9.53
N PHE A 14 -3.40 6.74 8.99
CA PHE A 14 -4.27 6.98 7.83
C PHE A 14 -3.76 6.26 6.57
N ILE A 15 -2.44 6.29 6.33
CA ILE A 15 -1.82 5.62 5.17
C ILE A 15 -2.09 4.10 5.19
N ILE A 16 -1.83 3.41 6.30
CA ILE A 16 -2.11 1.97 6.42
C ILE A 16 -3.61 1.70 6.31
N GLY A 17 -4.42 2.51 6.99
CA GLY A 17 -5.88 2.38 7.00
C GLY A 17 -6.48 2.48 5.60
N ALA A 18 -5.99 3.40 4.77
CA ALA A 18 -6.42 3.57 3.38
C ALA A 18 -5.86 2.49 2.44
N LEU A 19 -4.62 2.05 2.63
CA LEU A 19 -3.99 1.04 1.77
C LEU A 19 -4.68 -0.33 1.85
N HIS A 20 -5.10 -0.75 3.04
CA HIS A 20 -5.77 -2.04 3.24
C HIS A 20 -6.98 -2.29 2.32
N PRO A 21 -8.01 -1.41 2.30
CA PRO A 21 -9.16 -1.57 1.41
C PRO A 21 -8.80 -1.40 -0.07
N VAL A 22 -7.81 -0.54 -0.40
CA VAL A 22 -7.31 -0.39 -1.77
C VAL A 22 -6.75 -1.71 -2.29
N VAL A 23 -5.90 -2.37 -1.52
CA VAL A 23 -5.29 -3.66 -1.87
C VAL A 23 -6.34 -4.74 -2.11
N ILE A 24 -7.37 -4.82 -1.25
CA ILE A 24 -8.47 -5.78 -1.40
C ILE A 24 -9.24 -5.51 -2.70
N LYS A 25 -9.56 -4.24 -3.00
CA LYS A 25 -10.24 -3.88 -4.26
C LYS A 25 -9.37 -4.19 -5.47
N VAL A 26 -8.09 -3.85 -5.44
CA VAL A 26 -7.19 -4.13 -6.57
C VAL A 26 -7.08 -5.64 -6.82
N GLU A 27 -6.96 -6.46 -5.76
CA GLU A 27 -6.99 -7.91 -5.90
C GLU A 27 -8.31 -8.43 -6.48
N TYR A 28 -9.43 -7.84 -6.06
CA TYR A 28 -10.76 -8.23 -6.51
C TYR A 28 -10.99 -7.95 -8.01
N TYR A 29 -10.52 -6.79 -8.51
CA TYR A 29 -10.73 -6.37 -9.90
C TYR A 29 -9.62 -6.84 -10.85
N PHE A 30 -8.36 -6.65 -10.48
CA PHE A 30 -7.21 -6.83 -11.40
C PHE A 30 -6.32 -8.03 -11.02
N GLY A 31 -6.33 -8.44 -9.75
CA GLY A 31 -5.49 -9.51 -9.24
C GLY A 31 -3.99 -9.24 -9.36
N LYS A 32 -3.21 -10.33 -9.42
CA LYS A 32 -1.74 -10.33 -9.37
C LYS A 32 -1.03 -9.52 -10.46
N LYS A 33 -1.71 -9.21 -11.58
CA LYS A 33 -1.15 -8.39 -12.67
C LYS A 33 -0.76 -6.99 -12.18
N MET A 34 -1.42 -6.48 -11.14
CA MET A 34 -1.13 -5.17 -10.54
C MET A 34 0.06 -5.18 -9.56
N CYS A 35 0.65 -6.34 -9.23
CA CYS A 35 1.82 -6.38 -8.33
C CYS A 35 2.98 -5.52 -8.87
N ALA A 36 3.19 -5.52 -10.19
CA ALA A 36 4.20 -4.67 -10.83
C ALA A 36 3.90 -3.17 -10.65
N ALA A 37 2.63 -2.76 -10.74
CA ALA A 37 2.23 -1.37 -10.53
C ALA A 37 2.46 -0.91 -9.08
N PHE A 38 2.16 -1.75 -8.09
CA PHE A 38 2.49 -1.47 -6.68
C PHE A 38 4.00 -1.34 -6.44
N LEU A 39 4.79 -2.14 -7.16
CA LEU A 39 6.25 -2.13 -7.05
C LEU A 39 6.83 -0.84 -7.66
N LEU A 40 6.38 -0.46 -8.86
CA LEU A 40 6.78 0.80 -9.50
C LEU A 40 6.37 2.01 -8.65
N LEU A 41 5.10 2.09 -8.23
CA LEU A 41 4.62 3.18 -7.37
C LEU A 41 5.37 3.27 -6.03
N GLY A 42 5.75 2.13 -5.46
CA GLY A 42 6.54 2.10 -4.22
C GLY A 42 7.96 2.63 -4.42
N ILE A 43 8.60 2.32 -5.55
CA ILE A 43 9.92 2.86 -5.91
C ILE A 43 9.81 4.37 -6.16
N ASP A 44 8.82 4.80 -6.94
CA ASP A 44 8.61 6.21 -7.26
C ASP A 44 8.35 7.03 -5.99
N CYS A 45 7.51 6.55 -5.06
CA CYS A 45 7.27 7.23 -3.77
C CYS A 45 8.54 7.36 -2.93
N ASN A 46 9.39 6.32 -2.89
CA ASN A 46 10.64 6.38 -2.15
C ASN A 46 11.67 7.29 -2.84
N ALA A 47 11.73 7.29 -4.17
CA ALA A 47 12.60 8.21 -4.92
C ALA A 47 12.19 9.67 -4.68
N VAL A 48 10.88 9.96 -4.73
CA VAL A 48 10.35 11.31 -4.44
C VAL A 48 10.59 11.69 -2.99
N SER A 49 10.51 10.75 -2.04
CA SER A 49 10.80 11.00 -0.62
C SER A 49 12.19 11.61 -0.40
N LEU A 50 13.20 11.17 -1.17
CA LEU A 50 14.58 11.67 -1.09
C LEU A 50 14.73 13.10 -1.61
N ALA A 51 13.82 13.56 -2.47
CA ALA A 51 13.83 14.90 -3.05
C ALA A 51 12.99 15.92 -2.25
N VAL A 52 12.33 15.50 -1.17
CA VAL A 52 11.45 16.37 -0.36
C VAL A 52 12.20 16.91 0.86
N ASP A 53 12.34 18.23 0.95
CA ASP A 53 13.02 18.90 2.06
C ASP A 53 12.23 18.84 3.38
N HIS A 54 10.91 18.72 3.33
CA HIS A 54 10.06 18.71 4.53
C HIS A 54 10.04 17.33 5.18
N ILE A 55 10.74 17.18 6.32
CA ILE A 55 10.94 15.90 7.03
C ILE A 55 9.65 15.09 7.24
N VAL A 56 8.54 15.72 7.66
CA VAL A 56 7.27 15.00 7.88
C VAL A 56 6.74 14.39 6.58
N ILE A 57 6.82 15.14 5.47
CA ILE A 57 6.28 14.70 4.18
C ILE A 57 7.20 13.65 3.58
N SER A 58 8.52 13.86 3.65
CA SER A 58 9.53 12.89 3.22
C SER A 58 9.33 11.55 3.94
N VAL A 59 9.19 11.57 5.27
CA VAL A 59 8.97 10.36 6.08
C VAL A 59 7.64 9.68 5.72
N LEU A 60 6.55 10.43 5.56
CA LEU A 60 5.25 9.87 5.17
C LEU A 60 5.29 9.24 3.77
N LEU A 61 6.01 9.84 2.81
CA LEU A 61 6.20 9.26 1.47
C LEU A 61 7.02 7.97 1.51
N ALA A 62 8.11 7.93 2.29
CA ALA A 62 8.91 6.72 2.46
C ALA A 62 8.04 5.59 3.04
N PHE A 63 7.30 5.92 4.10
CA PHE A 63 6.34 5.02 4.72
C PHE A 63 5.27 4.51 3.74
N LEU A 64 4.68 5.39 2.94
CA LEU A 64 3.75 5.02 1.88
C LEU A 64 4.39 4.03 0.90
N GLY A 65 5.61 4.31 0.43
CA GLY A 65 6.37 3.47 -0.48
C GLY A 65 6.64 2.07 0.07
N PHE A 66 7.13 1.97 1.32
CA PHE A 66 7.32 0.68 1.99
C PHE A 66 6.00 -0.07 2.21
N SER A 67 4.91 0.65 2.50
CA SER A 67 3.59 0.02 2.66
C SER A 67 3.04 -0.54 1.36
N LEU A 68 3.34 0.08 0.22
CA LEU A 68 3.04 -0.45 -1.10
C LEU A 68 3.80 -1.76 -1.36
N PHE A 69 5.06 -1.86 -0.94
CA PHE A 69 5.81 -3.13 -1.03
C PHE A 69 5.20 -4.23 -0.16
N LEU A 70 4.85 -3.93 1.10
CA LEU A 70 4.17 -4.88 1.99
C LEU A 70 2.81 -5.32 1.42
N SER A 71 2.13 -4.42 0.72
CA SER A 71 0.83 -4.69 0.09
C SER A 71 0.93 -5.76 -0.99
N ILE A 72 2.06 -5.88 -1.70
CA ILE A 72 2.30 -6.96 -2.68
C ILE A 72 2.24 -8.33 -1.99
N GLY A 73 2.85 -8.45 -0.80
CA GLY A 73 2.76 -9.66 0.02
C GLY A 73 1.32 -9.96 0.45
N LYS A 74 0.56 -8.92 0.83
CA LYS A 74 -0.85 -9.07 1.19
C LYS A 74 -1.74 -9.47 0.01
N LEU A 75 -1.48 -8.96 -1.20
CA LEU A 75 -2.18 -9.40 -2.42
C LEU A 75 -2.05 -10.91 -2.61
N ARG A 76 -0.82 -11.45 -2.53
CA ARG A 76 -0.58 -12.90 -2.65
C ARG A 76 -1.31 -13.70 -1.58
N GLN A 77 -1.28 -13.23 -0.33
CA GLN A 77 -1.99 -13.90 0.76
C GLN A 77 -3.52 -13.83 0.59
N GLN A 78 -4.06 -12.74 0.06
CA GLN A 78 -5.48 -12.62 -0.26
C GLN A 78 -5.88 -13.55 -1.41
N GLU A 79 -5.04 -13.69 -2.44
CA GLU A 79 -5.25 -14.67 -3.52
C GLU A 79 -5.39 -16.09 -2.95
N GLU A 80 -4.50 -16.48 -2.04
CA GLU A 80 -4.56 -17.77 -1.36
C GLU A 80 -5.83 -17.94 -0.51
N ARG A 81 -6.31 -16.88 0.16
CA ARG A 81 -7.57 -16.90 0.93
C ARG A 81 -8.79 -17.02 0.04
N VAL A 82 -8.80 -16.35 -1.12
CA VAL A 82 -9.85 -16.51 -2.15
C VAL A 82 -9.82 -17.93 -2.72
N LYS A 83 -8.63 -18.51 -2.99
CA LYS A 83 -8.49 -19.91 -3.44
C LYS A 83 -8.99 -20.91 -2.41
N LYS A 84 -8.79 -20.63 -1.11
CA LYS A 84 -9.33 -21.43 0.01
C LYS A 84 -10.85 -21.26 0.21
N GLY A 85 -11.51 -20.40 -0.57
CA GLY A 85 -12.95 -20.15 -0.48
C GLY A 85 -13.37 -19.25 0.67
N TRP A 86 -12.43 -18.62 1.39
CA TRP A 86 -12.74 -17.73 2.53
C TRP A 86 -13.30 -16.37 2.09
N PHE A 87 -13.06 -15.99 0.83
CA PHE A 87 -13.56 -14.75 0.24
C PHE A 87 -14.12 -15.00 -1.16
N PRO A 88 -15.18 -14.28 -1.56
CA PRO A 88 -15.81 -14.47 -2.86
C PRO A 88 -14.84 -14.10 -3.99
N LYS A 89 -14.64 -15.04 -4.91
CA LYS A 89 -13.90 -14.80 -6.15
C LYS A 89 -14.75 -13.94 -7.08
N ASN A 90 -14.16 -12.88 -7.62
CA ASN A 90 -14.86 -12.06 -8.61
C ASN A 90 -15.08 -12.87 -9.91
N PRO A 91 -16.34 -13.13 -10.32
CA PRO A 91 -16.63 -13.87 -11.56
C PRO A 91 -16.30 -13.09 -12.83
N LYS A 92 -16.10 -11.77 -12.73
CA LYS A 92 -15.74 -10.88 -13.85
C LYS A 92 -14.22 -10.73 -14.05
N LYS A 93 -13.40 -11.43 -13.26
CA LYS A 93 -11.93 -11.35 -13.31
C LYS A 93 -11.43 -12.12 -14.55
N LYS A 94 -10.98 -11.38 -15.59
CA LYS A 94 -10.41 -11.92 -16.85
C LYS A 94 -8.88 -12.08 -16.79
#